data_AF-A0A5M6DC47-F1
#
_entry.id   AF-A0A5M6DC47-F1
#
_cell.length_a   1.000
_cell.length_b   1.000
_cell.length_c   1.000
_cell.angle_alpha   90.00
_cell.angle_beta   90.00
_cell.angle_gamma   90.00
#
_symmetry.space_group_name_H-M   'P 1'
#
loop_
_entity.id
_entity.type
_entity.pdbx_description
1 polymer ?
#
loop_
_entity_poly.entity_id
_entity_poly.type
_entity_poly.pdbx_seq_one_letter_code
_entity_poly.pdbx_strand_id
1 'polypeptide(L)'
;MTVRTNPPGALVSVDNQVIGTSPAASSFTYYGTREFRIEADGYRTETIRRRFDPPWYQWPGIDFIAETLWPGEVRDERIIDVQLVPRTVPAAEEVLSRADSLRNQANAGVITAPRQ
;
A
#
# COMPACT_ATOMS: atom_id res chain seq x y z
N MET A 1 1.55 1.23 -14.85
CA MET A 1 2.11 0.85 -13.54
C MET A 1 1.85 -0.62 -13.29
N THR A 2 2.84 -1.33 -12.78
CA THR A 2 2.78 -2.78 -12.53
C THR A 2 3.15 -3.06 -11.09
N VAL A 3 2.28 -3.77 -10.37
CA VAL A 3 2.52 -4.21 -8.99
C VAL A 3 2.87 -5.69 -9.00
N ARG A 4 4.03 -6.02 -8.41
CA ARG A 4 4.54 -7.38 -8.25
C ARG A 4 4.68 -7.66 -6.76
N THR A 5 4.35 -8.88 -6.35
CA THR A 5 4.51 -9.30 -4.96
C THR A 5 5.35 -10.56 -4.87
N ASN A 6 5.97 -10.75 -3.72
CA ASN A 6 6.66 -11.99 -3.37
C ASN A 6 6.15 -12.52 -2.02
N PRO A 7 5.50 -13.70 -1.99
CA PRO A 7 5.17 -14.55 -3.14
C PRO A 7 4.16 -13.89 -4.12
N PRO A 8 4.10 -14.35 -5.38
CA PRO A 8 3.08 -13.91 -6.34
C PRO A 8 1.69 -14.45 -5.94
N GLY A 9 0.63 -13.89 -6.52
CA GLY A 9 -0.73 -14.35 -6.24
C GLY A 9 -1.49 -13.53 -5.19
N ALA A 10 -0.91 -12.45 -4.68
CA ALA A 10 -1.61 -11.52 -3.79
C ALA A 10 -2.65 -10.68 -4.54
N LEU A 11 -3.79 -10.45 -3.92
CA LEU A 11 -4.81 -9.50 -4.38
C LEU A 11 -4.28 -8.08 -4.19
N VAL A 12 -4.31 -7.28 -5.25
CA VAL A 12 -3.84 -5.89 -5.25
C VAL A 12 -5.03 -4.97 -5.48
N SER A 13 -5.12 -3.95 -4.63
CA SER A 13 -6.04 -2.83 -4.77
C SER A 13 -5.28 -1.51 -4.74
N VAL A 14 -5.73 -0.56 -5.55
CA VAL A 14 -5.17 0.79 -5.69
C VAL A 14 -6.30 1.77 -5.42
N ASP A 15 -6.10 2.70 -4.47
CA ASP A 15 -7.10 3.72 -4.10
C ASP A 15 -8.48 3.10 -3.82
N ASN A 16 -8.49 2.00 -3.05
CA ASN A 16 -9.68 1.19 -2.71
C ASN A 16 -10.35 0.46 -3.89
N GLN A 17 -9.78 0.49 -5.09
CA GLN A 17 -10.27 -0.26 -6.24
C GLN A 17 -9.39 -1.49 -6.51
N VAL A 18 -10.02 -2.67 -6.60
CA VAL A 18 -9.31 -3.92 -6.92
C VAL A 18 -8.85 -3.87 -8.38
N ILE A 19 -7.54 -4.04 -8.59
CA ILE A 19 -6.95 -4.13 -9.93
C ILE A 19 -6.73 -5.57 -10.38
N GLY A 20 -6.65 -6.52 -9.44
CA GLY A 20 -6.52 -7.94 -9.72
C GLY A 20 -5.43 -8.62 -8.89
N THR A 21 -5.02 -9.81 -9.32
CA THR A 21 -4.00 -10.61 -8.66
C THR A 21 -2.61 -10.30 -9.22
N SER A 22 -1.62 -10.17 -8.34
CA SER A 22 -0.23 -9.92 -8.72
C SER A 22 0.40 -11.07 -9.52
N PRO A 23 1.21 -10.76 -10.56
CA PRO A 23 1.54 -9.43 -11.05
C PRO A 23 0.35 -8.76 -11.76
N ALA A 24 -0.04 -7.57 -11.30
CA ALA A 24 -1.19 -6.82 -11.80
C ALA A 24 -0.74 -5.49 -12.40
N ALA A 25 -1.22 -5.18 -13.60
CA ALA A 25 -0.89 -3.94 -14.30
C ALA A 25 -2.14 -3.05 -14.44
N SER A 26 -1.98 -1.75 -14.19
CA SER A 26 -3.01 -0.75 -14.39
C SER A 26 -2.41 0.55 -14.94
N SER A 27 -3.16 1.22 -15.82
CA SER A 27 -2.83 2.55 -16.31
C SER A 27 -3.11 3.59 -15.22
N PHE A 28 -2.21 4.57 -15.07
CA PHE A 28 -2.44 5.72 -14.21
C PHE A 28 -2.29 6.99 -15.04
N THR A 29 -3.28 7.86 -15.00
CA THR A 29 -3.26 9.15 -15.72
C THR A 29 -2.91 10.31 -14.77
N TYR A 30 -3.34 10.20 -13.50
CA TYR A 30 -3.17 11.25 -12.51
C TYR A 30 -1.99 10.95 -11.59
N TYR A 31 -1.09 11.94 -11.50
CA TYR A 31 0.03 12.00 -10.56
C TYR A 31 -0.47 12.39 -9.16
N GLY A 32 0.22 11.91 -8.14
CA GLY A 32 -0.18 12.08 -6.74
C GLY A 32 0.20 10.89 -5.86
N THR A 33 -0.22 10.96 -4.59
CA THR A 33 -0.07 9.86 -3.64
C THR A 33 -1.19 8.85 -3.86
N ARG A 34 -0.82 7.59 -4.15
CA ARG A 34 -1.76 6.48 -4.26
C ARG A 34 -1.57 5.50 -3.12
N GLU A 35 -2.67 4.94 -2.64
CA GLU A 35 -2.68 3.88 -1.63
C GLU A 35 -2.78 2.51 -2.30
N PHE A 36 -1.81 1.65 -2.03
CA PHE A 36 -1.76 0.27 -2.47
C PHE A 36 -2.11 -0.60 -1.27
N ARG A 37 -3.17 -1.39 -1.37
CA ARG A 37 -3.50 -2.40 -0.37
C ARG A 37 -3.37 -3.78 -0.99
N ILE A 38 -2.53 -4.60 -0.36
CA ILE A 38 -2.10 -5.89 -0.86
C ILE A 38 -2.48 -6.95 0.17
N GLU A 39 -3.23 -7.94 -0.28
CA GLU A 39 -3.80 -8.98 0.56
C GLU A 39 -3.44 -10.36 -0.01
N ALA A 40 -2.91 -11.22 0.83
CA ALA A 40 -2.66 -12.62 0.49
C ALA A 40 -2.95 -13.52 1.68
N ASP A 41 -3.40 -14.74 1.41
CA ASP A 41 -3.73 -15.70 2.46
C ASP A 41 -2.47 -16.16 3.21
N GLY A 42 -2.56 -16.25 4.53
CA GLY A 42 -1.41 -16.51 5.40
C GLY A 42 -0.41 -15.36 5.53
N TYR A 43 -0.64 -14.21 4.89
CA TYR A 43 0.20 -13.02 4.98
C TYR A 43 -0.53 -11.86 5.69
N ARG A 44 0.24 -10.88 6.15
CA ARG A 44 -0.26 -9.61 6.66
C ARG A 44 -0.76 -8.76 5.49
N THR A 45 -1.87 -8.07 5.69
CA THR A 45 -2.33 -7.03 4.76
C THR A 45 -1.36 -5.87 4.81
N GLU A 46 -0.69 -5.60 3.69
CA GLU A 46 0.26 -4.49 3.57
C GLU A 46 -0.43 -3.30 2.90
N THR A 47 -0.34 -2.13 3.52
CA THR A 47 -0.86 -0.87 2.97
C THR A 47 0.30 0.09 2.75
N ILE A 48 0.60 0.38 1.49
CA ILE A 48 1.74 1.20 1.08
C ILE A 48 1.21 2.46 0.41
N ARG A 49 1.70 3.63 0.81
CA ARG A 49 1.41 4.89 0.13
C ARG A 49 2.62 5.30 -0.68
N ARG A 50 2.46 5.40 -2.00
CA ARG A 50 3.53 5.82 -2.91
C ARG A 50 3.10 7.07 -3.65
N ARG A 51 3.96 8.09 -3.60
CA ARG A 51 3.81 9.32 -4.37
C ARG A 51 4.43 9.14 -5.76
N PHE A 52 3.63 9.43 -6.78
CA PHE A 52 4.07 9.52 -8.17
C PHE A 52 4.13 11.00 -8.53
N ASP A 53 5.35 11.50 -8.69
CA ASP A 53 5.56 12.88 -9.13
C ASP A 53 5.41 13.00 -10.65
N PRO A 54 4.79 14.09 -11.14
CA PRO A 54 4.68 14.35 -12.56
C PRO A 54 6.08 14.50 -13.18
N PRO A 55 6.27 14.03 -14.41
CA PRO A 55 7.47 14.31 -15.19
C PRO A 55 7.69 15.81 -15.32
N TRP A 56 8.96 16.21 -15.41
CA TRP A 56 9.37 17.61 -15.57
C TRP A 56 8.69 18.31 -16.76
N TYR A 57 8.35 17.57 -17.81
CA TYR A 57 7.73 18.10 -19.02
C TYR A 57 6.25 18.47 -18.86
N GLN A 58 5.58 18.06 -17.77
CA GLN A 58 4.18 18.42 -17.48
C GLN A 58 4.04 19.59 -16.50
N TRP A 59 5.14 20.28 -16.19
CA TRP A 59 5.08 21.47 -15.33
C TRP A 59 4.50 22.67 -16.08
N PRO A 60 3.65 23.50 -15.42
CA PRO A 60 3.08 24.70 -16.03
C PRO A 60 4.16 25.60 -16.64
N GLY A 61 4.07 25.87 -17.95
CA GLY A 61 5.01 26.67 -18.73
C GLY A 61 6.05 25.87 -19.54
N ILE A 62 6.48 24.69 -19.08
CA ILE A 62 7.36 23.77 -19.84
C ILE A 62 6.53 22.90 -20.79
N ASP A 63 5.30 22.58 -20.39
CA ASP A 63 4.32 21.77 -21.14
C ASP A 63 4.10 22.29 -22.58
N PHE A 64 4.08 23.61 -22.78
CA PHE A 64 3.87 24.24 -24.09
C PHE A 64 5.01 23.94 -25.09
N ILE A 65 6.25 23.79 -24.61
CA ILE A 65 7.40 23.45 -25.46
C ILE A 65 7.41 21.94 -25.73
N ALA A 66 7.07 21.13 -24.74
CA ALA A 66 7.00 19.68 -24.88
C ALA A 66 5.91 19.25 -25.88
N GLU A 67 4.70 19.81 -25.78
CA GLU A 67 3.58 19.47 -26.67
C GLU A 67 3.79 19.99 -28.11
N THR A 68 4.47 21.14 -28.27
CA THR A 68 4.70 21.75 -29.59
C THR A 68 5.89 21.14 -30.34
N LEU A 69 6.94 20.69 -29.65
CA LEU A 69 8.20 20.24 -30.29
C LEU A 69 8.42 18.73 -30.26
N TRP A 70 7.67 17.96 -29.46
CA TRP A 70 7.92 16.53 -29.27
C TRP A 70 6.90 15.65 -30.00
N PRO A 71 7.30 14.90 -31.04
CA PRO A 71 6.37 14.11 -31.87
C PRO A 71 6.02 12.70 -31.32
N GLY A 72 6.47 12.33 -30.11
CA GLY A 72 6.35 10.95 -29.58
C GLY A 72 5.46 10.83 -28.34
N GLU A 73 4.71 9.73 -28.23
CA GLU A 73 3.92 9.39 -27.02
C GLU A 73 4.87 8.93 -25.90
N VAL A 74 4.96 9.68 -24.79
CA VAL A 74 5.77 9.29 -23.63
C VAL A 74 4.93 8.45 -22.67
N ARG A 75 5.25 7.16 -22.55
CA ARG A 75 4.61 6.24 -21.61
C ARG A 75 5.43 6.10 -20.33
N ASP A 76 4.86 6.47 -19.18
CA ASP A 76 5.51 6.24 -17.89
C ASP A 76 5.18 4.85 -17.34
N GLU A 77 6.17 3.96 -17.37
CA GLU A 77 6.08 2.61 -16.79
C GLU A 77 6.77 2.55 -15.42
N ARG A 78 5.97 2.36 -14.37
CA ARG A 78 6.46 2.22 -12.98
C ARG A 78 6.23 0.80 -12.47
N ILE A 79 7.28 0.18 -11.93
CA ILE A 79 7.22 -1.13 -11.26
C ILE A 79 7.27 -0.93 -9.75
N ILE A 80 6.39 -1.64 -9.04
CA ILE A 80 6.33 -1.67 -7.57
C ILE A 80 6.50 -3.12 -7.13
N ASP A 81 7.62 -3.42 -6.49
CA ASP A 81 7.88 -4.72 -5.90
C ASP A 81 7.57 -4.68 -4.40
N VAL A 82 6.78 -5.64 -3.92
CA VAL A 82 6.35 -5.71 -2.53
C VAL A 82 6.65 -7.09 -1.94
N GLN A 83 7.38 -7.10 -0.83
CA GLN A 83 7.68 -8.31 -0.08
C GLN A 83 6.60 -8.52 0.97
N LEU A 84 5.92 -9.66 0.93
CA LEU A 84 4.84 -9.95 1.89
C LEU A 84 5.43 -10.54 3.17
N VAL A 85 4.88 -10.11 4.31
CA VAL A 85 5.26 -10.62 5.62
C VAL A 85 4.25 -11.67 6.07
N PRO A 86 4.69 -12.92 6.38
CA PRO A 86 3.80 -13.93 6.91
C PRO A 86 3.04 -13.46 8.14
N ARG A 87 1.76 -13.84 8.23
CA ARG A 87 0.93 -13.53 9.39
C ARG A 87 1.31 -14.46 10.53
N THR A 88 1.92 -13.91 11.57
CA THR A 88 2.13 -14.63 12.82
C THR A 88 0.83 -14.65 13.62
N VAL A 89 0.19 -15.81 13.75
CA VAL A 89 -0.89 -16.00 14.71
C VAL A 89 -0.25 -16.13 16.10
N PRO A 90 -0.56 -15.25 17.07
CA PRO A 90 0.01 -15.36 18.41
C PRO A 90 -0.39 -16.70 19.05
N ALA A 91 0.50 -17.29 19.84
CA ALA A 91 0.21 -18.52 20.56
C ALA A 91 -0.95 -18.29 21.54
N ALA A 92 -1.80 -19.30 21.74
CA ALA A 92 -2.98 -19.19 22.61
C ALA A 92 -2.63 -18.71 24.03
N GLU A 93 -1.51 -19.18 24.58
CA GLU A 93 -0.96 -18.75 25.88
C GLU A 93 -0.70 -17.24 25.94
N GLU A 94 -0.15 -16.66 24.87
CA GLU A 94 0.14 -15.22 24.79
C GLU A 94 -1.15 -14.39 24.76
N VAL A 95 -2.15 -14.89 24.04
CA VAL A 95 -3.48 -14.25 23.97
C VAL A 95 -4.17 -14.30 25.33
N LEU A 96 -4.10 -15.43 26.04
CA LEU A 96 -4.65 -15.60 27.40
C LEU A 96 -3.94 -14.70 28.41
N SER A 97 -2.61 -14.68 28.43
CA SER A 97 -1.82 -13.81 29.30
C SER A 97 -2.13 -12.32 29.08
N ARG A 98 -2.29 -11.90 27.82
CA ARG A 98 -2.71 -10.54 27.48
C ARG A 98 -4.14 -10.23 27.96
N ALA A 99 -5.05 -11.18 27.86
CA ALA A 99 -6.41 -11.02 28.38
C ALA A 99 -6.44 -10.91 29.92
N ASP A 100 -5.67 -11.75 30.62
CA ASP A 100 -5.58 -11.71 32.08
C ASP A 100 -4.92 -10.42 32.58
N SER A 101 -3.87 -9.94 31.91
CA SER A 101 -3.26 -8.64 32.25
C SER A 101 -4.22 -7.47 32.05
N LEU A 102 -5.00 -7.45 30.96
CA LEU A 102 -6.04 -6.44 30.74
C LEU A 102 -7.14 -6.52 31.81
N ARG A 103 -7.59 -7.73 32.17
CA ARG A 103 -8.59 -7.95 33.23
C ARG A 103 -8.08 -7.49 34.59
N ASN A 104 -6.82 -7.79 34.93
CA ASN A 104 -6.20 -7.36 36.18
C ASN A 104 -6.01 -5.84 36.24
N GLN A 105 -5.63 -5.20 35.14
CA GLN A 105 -5.53 -3.74 35.06
C GLN A 105 -6.90 -3.05 35.24
N ALA A 106 -7.95 -3.61 34.64
CA ALA A 106 -9.33 -3.12 34.82
C ALA A 106 -9.80 -3.26 36.29
N ASN A 107 -9.51 -4.40 36.93
CA ASN A 107 -9.84 -4.64 38.34
C ASN A 107 -9.02 -3.75 39.29
N ALA A 108 -7.79 -3.39 38.91
CA ALA A 108 -6.93 -2.49 39.68
C ALA A 108 -7.30 -1.00 39.53
N GLY A 109 -8.33 -0.67 38.73
CA GLY A 109 -8.80 0.72 38.54
C GLY A 109 -7.85 1.61 37.73
N VAL A 110 -6.83 1.05 37.09
CA VAL A 110 -5.86 1.80 36.28
C VAL A 110 -6.38 1.92 34.85
N ILE A 111 -7.32 2.85 34.63
CA ILE A 111 -7.73 3.23 33.27
C ILE A 111 -6.65 4.17 32.71
N THR A 112 -5.63 3.62 32.08
CA THR A 112 -4.81 4.44 31.16
C THR A 112 -5.56 4.50 29.84
N ALA A 113 -6.34 5.57 29.66
CA ALA A 113 -6.91 5.88 28.36
C ALA A 113 -5.76 5.99 27.34
N PRO A 114 -5.86 5.35 26.15
CA PRO A 114 -4.86 5.55 25.11
C PRO A 114 -4.89 7.03 24.71
N ARG A 115 -3.79 7.74 24.94
CA ARG A 115 -3.63 9.10 24.40
C ARG A 115 -3.50 8.97 22.89
N GLN A 116 -4.38 9.70 22.19
CA GLN A 116 -4.34 9.89 20.75
C GLN A 116 -3.04 10.55 20.31
#